data_AF-A0A380ACP1-F1
#
_entry.id   AF-A0A380ACP1-F1
#
_cell.length_a   1.000
_cell.length_b   1.000
_cell.length_c   1.000
_cell.angle_alpha   90.00
_cell.angle_beta   90.00
_cell.angle_gamma   90.00
#
_symmetry.space_group_name_H-M   'P 1'
#
loop_
_entity.id
_entity.type
_entity.pdbx_description
1 polymer ?
#
loop_
_entity_poly.entity_id
_entity_poly.type
_entity_poly.pdbx_seq_one_letter_code
_entity_poly.pdbx_strand_id
1 'polypeptide(L)'
;MTFIPFEKAAVEAVLPENRAKLVFTQPDVYMHFGEIKTLYIYDDIIEDLDDKWLDQLTHWWGELDFNAPNTEHDLDKVCTEYTFIDFALLPELASLDEHTAKGTPLAWDKKELVINTNFLAGLQQAGAVDIWFDKLY
;
A
#
# COMPACT_ATOMS: atom_id res chain seq x y z
N MET A 1 -17.08 1.21 -12.07
CA MET A 1 -15.62 1.43 -12.27
C MET A 1 -14.94 0.88 -11.05
N THR A 2 -13.96 0.00 -11.24
CA THR A 2 -13.30 -0.72 -10.15
C THR A 2 -11.96 -0.08 -9.78
N PHE A 3 -11.43 0.83 -10.61
CA PHE A 3 -10.15 1.49 -10.38
C PHE A 3 -10.31 3.01 -10.33
N ILE A 4 -9.50 3.65 -9.49
CA ILE A 4 -9.35 5.10 -9.37
C ILE A 4 -7.88 5.48 -9.49
N PRO A 5 -7.55 6.73 -9.84
CA PRO A 5 -6.17 7.21 -9.81
C PRO A 5 -5.51 6.97 -8.45
N PHE A 6 -4.27 6.47 -8.44
CA PHE A 6 -3.46 6.40 -7.22
C PHE A 6 -2.84 7.77 -6.95
N GLU A 7 -3.69 8.69 -6.52
CA GLU A 7 -3.35 10.03 -6.06
C GLU A 7 -4.07 10.31 -4.74
N LYS A 8 -3.50 11.22 -3.94
CA LYS A 8 -4.02 11.52 -2.60
C LYS A 8 -5.51 11.87 -2.59
N ALA A 9 -5.95 12.79 -3.45
CA ALA A 9 -7.34 13.26 -3.46
C ALA A 9 -8.35 12.15 -3.76
N ALA A 10 -8.01 11.23 -4.67
CA ALA A 10 -8.87 10.11 -5.02
C ALA A 10 -8.88 9.03 -3.94
N VAL A 11 -7.72 8.71 -3.38
CA VAL A 11 -7.58 7.66 -2.35
C VAL A 11 -8.19 8.10 -1.02
N GLU A 12 -7.93 9.33 -0.58
CA GLU A 12 -8.42 9.91 0.68
C GLU A 12 -9.95 9.96 0.73
N ALA A 13 -10.62 10.05 -0.43
CA ALA A 13 -12.07 9.99 -0.51
C ALA A 13 -12.67 8.63 -0.13
N VAL A 14 -11.88 7.55 -0.20
CA VAL A 14 -12.29 6.17 0.12
C VAL A 14 -11.67 5.71 1.44
N LEU A 15 -10.37 5.95 1.61
CA LEU A 15 -9.57 5.55 2.75
C LEU A 15 -8.98 6.82 3.38
N PRO A 16 -9.77 7.57 4.18
CA PRO A 16 -9.34 8.87 4.69
C PRO A 16 -8.18 8.73 5.66
N GLU A 17 -7.33 9.75 5.71
CA GLU A 17 -6.24 9.80 6.67
C GLU A 17 -6.80 9.78 8.10
N ASN A 18 -6.23 8.93 8.95
CA ASN A 18 -6.55 8.89 10.37
C ASN A 18 -5.26 8.85 11.19
N ARG A 19 -5.13 9.82 12.10
CA ARG A 19 -3.96 9.97 12.96
C ARG A 19 -4.41 9.86 14.41
N ALA A 20 -4.07 8.78 15.09
CA ALA A 20 -4.20 8.70 16.53
C ALA A 20 -3.47 9.88 17.19
N LYS A 21 -4.16 10.61 18.08
CA LYS A 21 -3.64 11.85 18.71
C LYS A 21 -2.48 11.63 19.68
N LEU A 22 -2.14 10.37 19.98
CA LEU A 22 -1.12 9.96 20.94
C LEU A 22 -0.41 8.73 20.39
N VAL A 23 0.92 8.78 20.42
CA VAL A 23 1.91 7.70 20.20
C VAL A 23 2.55 7.65 18.79
N PHE A 24 3.89 7.56 18.82
CA PHE A 24 4.77 7.18 17.73
C PHE A 24 4.50 5.72 17.35
N THR A 25 3.72 5.45 16.31
CA THR A 25 3.48 4.09 15.81
C THR A 25 3.50 4.07 14.30
N GLN A 26 3.98 2.97 13.73
CA GLN A 26 3.92 2.70 12.31
C GLN A 26 2.43 2.62 11.90
N PRO A 27 2.01 3.23 10.78
CA PRO A 27 0.63 3.13 10.33
C PRO A 27 0.32 1.75 9.76
N ASP A 28 -0.93 1.32 9.89
CA ASP A 28 -1.49 0.13 9.23
C ASP A 28 -1.29 0.20 7.73
N VAL A 29 -1.50 1.39 7.17
CA VAL A 29 -1.29 1.69 5.76
C VAL A 29 -0.61 3.04 5.62
N TYR A 30 0.48 3.07 4.88
CA TYR A 30 1.15 4.30 4.48
C TYR A 30 1.19 4.45 2.96
N MET A 31 0.88 5.64 2.47
CA MET A 31 1.04 5.96 1.06
C MET A 31 1.83 7.25 0.86
N HIS A 32 2.80 7.20 -0.07
CA HIS A 32 3.52 8.36 -0.55
C HIS A 32 3.13 8.64 -1.99
N PHE A 33 2.73 9.88 -2.28
CA PHE A 33 2.31 10.31 -3.62
C PHE A 33 3.33 11.27 -4.30
N GLY A 34 4.59 11.24 -3.85
CA GLY A 34 5.68 12.01 -4.46
C GLY A 34 6.10 11.50 -5.84
N GLU A 35 7.29 11.92 -6.29
CA GLU A 35 7.85 11.47 -7.58
C GLU A 35 7.98 9.95 -7.64
N ILE A 36 8.39 9.34 -6.52
CA ILE A 36 8.36 7.90 -6.31
C ILE A 36 7.12 7.62 -5.47
N LYS A 37 6.11 7.01 -6.08
CA LYS A 37 4.91 6.56 -5.37
C LYS A 37 5.26 5.38 -4.45
N THR A 38 4.62 5.26 -3.31
CA THR A 38 4.84 4.14 -2.39
C THR A 38 3.52 3.75 -1.75
N LEU A 39 3.31 2.45 -1.61
CA LEU A 39 2.23 1.86 -0.81
C LEU A 39 2.90 0.87 0.15
N TYR A 40 2.71 1.11 1.43
CA TYR A 40 3.15 0.25 2.52
C TYR A 40 1.94 -0.19 3.31
N ILE A 41 1.89 -1.48 3.62
CA ILE A 41 0.81 -2.14 4.36
C ILE A 41 1.50 -2.95 5.45
N TYR A 42 1.04 -2.80 6.69
CA TYR A 42 1.60 -3.54 7.81
C TYR A 42 1.22 -5.01 7.78
N ASP A 43 2.10 -5.91 8.23
CA ASP A 43 1.89 -7.36 8.14
C ASP A 43 0.59 -7.80 8.82
N ASP A 44 0.23 -7.20 9.97
CA ASP A 44 -1.04 -7.47 10.65
C ASP A 44 -2.26 -7.25 9.73
N ILE A 45 -2.20 -6.25 8.85
CA ILE A 45 -3.28 -5.97 7.88
C ILE A 45 -3.23 -6.95 6.70
N ILE A 46 -2.03 -7.40 6.32
CA ILE A 46 -1.83 -8.39 5.26
C ILE A 46 -2.42 -9.74 5.69
N GLU A 47 -2.20 -10.16 6.94
CA GLU A 47 -2.71 -11.43 7.48
C GLU A 47 -4.23 -11.55 7.43
N ASP A 48 -4.94 -10.43 7.61
CA ASP A 48 -6.41 -10.38 7.61
C ASP A 48 -7.01 -10.04 6.22
N LEU A 49 -6.17 -9.89 5.20
CA LEU A 49 -6.59 -9.55 3.84
C LEU A 49 -7.07 -10.79 3.07
N ASP A 50 -8.13 -10.65 2.28
CA ASP A 50 -8.65 -11.73 1.42
C ASP A 50 -7.56 -12.29 0.48
N ASP A 51 -7.40 -13.63 0.46
CA ASP A 51 -6.38 -14.39 -0.29
C ASP A 51 -6.19 -13.90 -1.74
N LYS A 52 -7.27 -13.49 -2.41
CA LYS A 52 -7.19 -13.02 -3.80
C LYS A 52 -6.26 -11.81 -3.99
N TRP A 53 -6.10 -11.00 -2.95
CA TRP A 53 -5.21 -9.84 -2.94
C TRP A 53 -3.78 -10.27 -2.63
N LEU A 54 -3.60 -11.20 -1.69
CA LEU A 54 -2.30 -11.76 -1.30
C LEU A 54 -1.61 -12.42 -2.48
N ASP A 55 -2.35 -13.21 -3.26
CA ASP A 55 -1.85 -13.87 -4.47
C ASP A 55 -1.26 -12.88 -5.49
N GLN A 56 -1.77 -11.65 -5.56
CA GLN A 56 -1.25 -10.62 -6.48
C GLN A 56 -0.16 -9.77 -5.84
N LEU A 57 -0.32 -9.40 -4.57
CA LEU A 57 0.67 -8.59 -3.86
C LEU A 57 2.01 -9.33 -3.78
N THR A 58 2.00 -10.63 -3.47
CA THR A 58 3.21 -11.49 -3.38
C THR A 58 4.07 -11.49 -4.64
N HIS A 59 3.48 -11.26 -5.82
CA HIS A 59 4.22 -11.15 -7.08
C HIS A 59 4.99 -9.83 -7.23
N TRP A 60 4.70 -8.84 -6.40
CA TRP A 60 5.25 -7.50 -6.51
C TRP A 60 6.17 -7.13 -5.35
N TRP A 61 6.30 -8.03 -4.37
CA TRP A 61 7.14 -7.85 -3.19
C TRP A 61 8.61 -7.75 -3.58
N GLY A 62 9.18 -6.56 -3.43
CA GLY A 62 10.62 -6.39 -3.31
C GLY A 62 10.99 -5.95 -1.90
N GLU A 63 12.20 -6.29 -1.47
CA GLU A 63 12.79 -5.89 -0.20
C GLU A 63 13.52 -4.54 -0.38
N LEU A 64 13.23 -3.56 0.47
CA LEU A 64 14.03 -2.34 0.61
C LEU A 64 14.55 -2.28 2.06
N ASP A 65 15.86 -2.39 2.21
CA ASP A 65 16.57 -2.31 3.48
C ASP A 65 16.67 -0.84 3.94
N PHE A 66 15.90 -0.47 4.96
CA PHE A 66 16.00 0.84 5.60
C PHE A 66 17.01 0.90 6.75
N ASN A 67 17.79 -0.17 7.01
CA ASN A 67 18.56 -0.32 8.24
C ASN A 67 20.07 -0.26 8.05
N ALA A 68 20.60 0.95 7.86
CA ALA A 68 21.84 1.29 8.54
C ALA A 68 21.45 2.03 9.84
N PRO A 69 21.55 1.40 11.03
CA PRO A 69 21.24 2.07 12.29
C PRO A 69 22.15 3.29 12.45
N ASN A 70 21.56 4.49 12.55
CA ASN A 70 22.33 5.72 12.76
C ASN A 70 22.90 5.79 14.19
N THR A 71 22.33 5.07 15.18
CA THR A 71 22.85 4.97 16.55
C THR A 71 22.47 3.66 17.26
N GLU A 72 23.24 3.24 18.27
CA GLU A 72 22.99 2.03 19.10
C GLU A 72 21.67 2.09 19.89
N HIS A 73 21.05 3.26 20.06
CA HIS A 73 19.77 3.41 20.77
C HIS A 73 18.53 3.16 19.91
N ASP A 74 18.70 2.99 18.60
CA ASP A 74 17.61 2.73 17.67
C ASP A 74 17.45 1.24 17.36
N LEU A 75 18.31 0.37 17.91
CA LEU A 75 18.32 -1.09 17.68
C LEU A 75 17.02 -1.80 18.10
N ASP A 76 16.26 -1.23 19.04
CA ASP A 76 14.98 -1.79 19.51
C ASP A 76 13.77 -1.24 18.74
N LYS A 77 13.99 -0.32 17.78
CA LYS A 77 12.94 0.38 16.99
C LYS A 77 12.98 0.03 15.50
N VAL A 78 13.75 -0.99 15.17
CA VAL A 78 14.10 -1.35 13.80
C VAL A 78 13.00 -2.27 13.24
N CYS A 79 12.23 -1.75 12.27
CA CYS A 79 11.36 -2.57 11.42
C CYS A 79 12.20 -3.65 10.77
N THR A 80 11.80 -4.91 10.99
CA THR A 80 12.63 -6.05 10.61
C THR A 80 12.41 -6.45 9.16
N GLU A 81 11.22 -6.23 8.58
CA GLU A 81 10.91 -6.65 7.21
C GLU A 81 9.96 -5.63 6.55
N TYR A 82 10.28 -5.22 5.32
CA TYR A 82 9.48 -4.28 4.53
C TYR A 82 9.18 -4.90 3.17
N THR A 83 7.95 -4.67 2.70
CA THR A 83 7.49 -5.12 1.40
C THR A 83 7.16 -3.90 0.53
N PHE A 84 7.90 -3.69 -0.57
CA PHE A 84 7.58 -2.68 -1.60
C PHE A 84 6.93 -3.33 -2.82
N ILE A 85 6.17 -2.54 -3.58
CA ILE A 85 5.56 -2.96 -4.85
C ILE A 85 6.40 -2.39 -6.01
N ASP A 86 7.08 -3.23 -6.78
CA ASP A 86 7.73 -2.77 -8.02
C ASP A 86 6.68 -2.44 -9.08
N PHE A 87 6.52 -1.15 -9.38
CA PHE A 87 5.55 -0.70 -10.38
C PHE A 87 5.86 -1.18 -11.80
N ALA A 88 7.09 -1.60 -12.10
CA ALA A 88 7.44 -2.20 -13.39
C ALA A 88 6.80 -3.58 -13.60
N LEU A 89 6.36 -4.24 -12.53
CA LEU A 89 5.71 -5.55 -12.56
C LEU A 89 4.17 -5.46 -12.61
N LEU A 90 3.62 -4.23 -12.61
CA LEU A 90 2.18 -4.05 -12.66
C LEU A 90 1.61 -4.35 -14.04
N PRO A 91 0.46 -5.03 -14.11
CA PRO A 91 -0.20 -5.28 -15.37
C PRO A 91 -0.76 -3.98 -15.98
N GLU A 92 -0.83 -3.93 -17.31
CA GLU A 92 -1.61 -2.89 -17.98
C GLU A 92 -3.10 -3.09 -17.71
N LEU A 93 -3.82 -2.04 -17.31
CA LEU A 93 -5.26 -2.12 -17.06
C LEU A 93 -6.03 -2.65 -18.29
N ALA A 94 -5.56 -2.30 -19.49
CA ALA A 94 -6.16 -2.73 -20.75
C ALA A 94 -5.95 -4.22 -21.06
N SER A 95 -5.01 -4.91 -20.40
CA SER A 95 -4.78 -6.35 -20.57
C SER A 95 -5.53 -7.22 -19.55
N LEU A 96 -6.22 -6.61 -18.58
CA LEU A 96 -6.99 -7.31 -17.56
C LEU A 96 -8.40 -7.63 -18.06
N ASP A 97 -8.81 -8.90 -17.99
CA ASP A 97 -10.21 -9.28 -18.13
C ASP A 97 -11.03 -8.94 -16.86
N GLU A 98 -12.35 -9.06 -16.92
CA GLU A 98 -13.24 -8.70 -15.80
C GLU A 98 -13.00 -9.51 -14.52
N HIS A 99 -12.56 -10.76 -14.63
CA HIS A 99 -12.29 -11.62 -13.50
C HIS A 99 -10.96 -11.22 -12.84
N THR A 100 -9.90 -11.10 -13.66
CA THR A 100 -8.56 -10.70 -13.21
C THR A 100 -8.58 -9.30 -12.60
N ALA A 101 -9.28 -8.35 -13.23
CA ALA A 101 -9.43 -6.98 -12.75
C ALA A 101 -10.06 -6.88 -11.34
N LYS A 102 -10.88 -7.87 -10.91
CA LYS A 102 -11.46 -7.89 -9.55
C LYS A 102 -10.48 -8.33 -8.48
N GLY A 103 -9.44 -9.08 -8.85
CA GLY A 103 -8.38 -9.55 -7.95
C GLY A 103 -7.10 -8.71 -8.00
N THR A 104 -6.96 -7.79 -8.96
CA THR A 104 -5.75 -6.96 -9.10
C THR A 104 -5.81 -5.69 -8.22
N PRO A 105 -4.89 -5.49 -7.25
CA PRO A 105 -4.85 -4.29 -6.41
C PRO A 105 -4.46 -3.01 -7.15
N LEU A 106 -3.42 -3.08 -8.00
CA LEU A 106 -2.82 -1.95 -8.71
C LEU A 106 -2.62 -2.29 -10.18
N ALA A 107 -2.77 -1.30 -11.06
CA ALA A 107 -2.55 -1.46 -12.49
C ALA A 107 -2.01 -0.17 -13.12
N TRP A 108 -1.39 -0.29 -14.30
CA TRP A 108 -0.96 0.84 -15.11
C TRP A 108 -1.98 1.15 -16.20
N ASP A 109 -2.54 2.36 -16.23
CA ASP A 109 -3.57 2.73 -17.23
C ASP A 109 -3.01 3.35 -18.53
N LYS A 110 -1.67 3.31 -18.71
CA LYS A 110 -0.88 3.97 -19.78
C LYS A 110 -0.59 5.44 -19.58
N LYS A 111 -1.11 6.05 -18.52
CA LYS A 111 -0.87 7.45 -18.14
C LYS A 111 -0.39 7.54 -16.70
N GLU A 112 -1.01 6.80 -15.80
CA GLU A 112 -0.77 6.83 -14.37
C GLU A 112 -1.05 5.48 -13.69
N LEU A 113 -0.56 5.38 -12.47
CA LEU A 113 -0.88 4.29 -11.57
C LEU A 113 -2.33 4.42 -11.11
N VAL A 114 -3.09 3.35 -11.20
CA VAL A 114 -4.46 3.26 -10.68
C VAL A 114 -4.56 2.16 -9.63
N ILE A 115 -5.43 2.37 -8.64
CA ILE A 115 -5.69 1.45 -7.53
C ILE A 115 -7.13 0.99 -7.55
N ASN A 116 -7.33 -0.28 -7.21
CA ASN A 116 -8.64 -0.91 -7.16
C ASN A 116 -9.42 -0.43 -5.93
N THR A 117 -10.62 0.09 -6.12
CA THR A 117 -11.48 0.58 -5.03
C THR A 117 -11.91 -0.54 -4.10
N ASN A 118 -12.06 -1.77 -4.61
CA ASN A 118 -12.41 -2.92 -3.78
C ASN A 118 -11.22 -3.39 -2.94
N PHE A 119 -10.00 -3.15 -3.40
CA PHE A 119 -8.80 -3.40 -2.62
C PHE A 119 -8.70 -2.40 -1.45
N LEU A 120 -8.95 -1.10 -1.70
CA LEU A 120 -9.04 -0.10 -0.63
C LEU A 120 -10.12 -0.45 0.41
N ALA A 121 -11.28 -0.90 -0.04
CA ALA A 121 -12.33 -1.40 0.86
C ALA A 121 -11.89 -2.68 1.60
N GLY A 122 -11.10 -3.54 0.96
CA GLY A 122 -10.47 -4.72 1.57
C GLY A 122 -9.55 -4.34 2.73
N LEU A 123 -8.70 -3.32 2.55
CA LEU A 123 -7.84 -2.81 3.63
C LEU A 123 -8.67 -2.34 4.85
N GLN A 124 -9.78 -1.63 4.61
CA GLN A 124 -10.68 -1.21 5.70
C GLN A 124 -11.33 -2.40 6.41
N GLN A 125 -11.71 -3.43 5.66
CA GLN A 125 -12.33 -4.65 6.20
C GLN A 125 -11.33 -5.50 6.99
N ALA A 126 -10.06 -5.51 6.57
CA ALA A 126 -8.94 -6.11 7.31
C ALA A 126 -8.52 -5.29 8.55
N GLY A 127 -9.23 -4.20 8.86
CA GLY A 127 -9.01 -3.45 10.09
C GLY A 127 -7.95 -2.34 9.98
N ALA A 128 -7.60 -1.87 8.79
CA ALA A 128 -6.72 -0.70 8.64
C ALA A 128 -7.41 0.56 9.20
N VAL A 129 -7.01 0.97 10.41
CA VAL A 129 -7.56 2.10 11.16
C VAL A 129 -6.60 3.29 11.15
N ASP A 130 -5.30 3.04 11.21
CA ASP A 130 -4.24 4.05 11.22
C ASP A 130 -3.64 4.24 9.82
N ILE A 131 -4.25 5.13 9.03
CA ILE A 131 -3.86 5.42 7.64
C ILE A 131 -3.14 6.75 7.54
N TRP A 132 -1.93 6.77 6.98
CA TRP A 132 -1.12 7.99 6.83
C TRP A 132 -0.74 8.29 5.36
N PHE A 133 -0.71 9.58 5.00
CA PHE A 133 -0.24 10.05 3.70
C PHE A 133 1.01 10.95 3.80
N ASP A 134 1.99 10.77 2.91
CA ASP A 134 3.11 11.69 2.64
C ASP A 134 4.04 12.05 3.81
N LYS A 135 4.11 11.18 4.84
CA LYS A 135 4.82 11.44 6.10
C LYS A 135 6.30 10.99 6.16
N LEU A 136 6.83 10.28 5.17
CA LEU A 136 8.27 9.99 5.13
C LEU A 136 9.00 11.29 4.76
N TYR A 137 9.67 11.86 5.77
CA TYR A 137 10.52 13.04 5.65
C TYR A 137 11.86 12.70 5.02
#